data_AF-A0A0K2UUZ5-F1
#
_entry.id   AF-A0A0K2UUZ5-F1
#
_cell.length_a   1.000
_cell.length_b   1.000
_cell.length_c   1.000
_cell.angle_alpha   90.00
_cell.angle_beta   90.00
_cell.angle_gamma   90.00
#
_symmetry.space_group_name_H-M   'P 1'
#
loop_
_entity.id
_entity.type
_entity.pdbx_description
1 polymer ?
#
loop_
_entity_poly.entity_id
_entity_poly.type
_entity_poly.pdbx_seq_one_letter_code
_entity_poly.pdbx_strand_id
1 'polypeptide(L)'
;LESLFEQMKAPTTRKMASILDVTDSAYYPAFRSMFRNVVASLNEAQDITLYLKPLASHFISLEGSDFQDIVPQLRPLMHAICLVYAHSNHYNSAARIIILMQETCNLLADMGRKYLEPSSIFQVEVEEAFDKVMITLRVFQGFRSSFREFKSKLPHYFQG
;
A
#
# COMPACT_ATOMS: atom_id res chain seq x y z
N LEU A 1 -16.37 4.92 9.07
CA LEU A 1 -16.93 5.84 8.06
C LEU A 1 -18.27 5.36 7.52
N GLU A 2 -18.41 4.09 7.13
CA GLU A 2 -19.69 3.52 6.67
C GLU A 2 -20.84 3.69 7.68
N SER A 3 -20.61 3.38 8.96
CA SER A 3 -21.60 3.59 10.03
C SER A 3 -22.05 5.06 10.15
N LEU A 4 -21.13 6.02 10.00
CA LEU A 4 -21.46 7.46 10.03
C LEU A 4 -22.27 7.87 8.79
N PHE A 5 -21.91 7.37 7.61
CA PHE A 5 -22.66 7.62 6.38
C PHE A 5 -24.10 7.09 6.47
N GLU A 6 -24.28 5.88 7.02
CA GLU A 6 -25.60 5.30 7.24
C GLU A 6 -26.41 6.08 8.28
N GLN A 7 -25.77 6.55 9.37
CA GLN A 7 -26.40 7.47 10.32
C GLN A 7 -26.85 8.79 9.66
N MET A 8 -26.07 9.32 8.71
CA MET A 8 -26.45 10.53 7.99
C MET A 8 -27.58 10.30 6.97
N LYS A 9 -27.69 9.09 6.41
CA LYS A 9 -28.80 8.67 5.55
C LYS A 9 -30.06 8.26 6.30
N ALA A 10 -29.99 8.10 7.62
CA ALA A 10 -31.13 7.71 8.43
C ALA A 10 -32.32 8.68 8.23
N PRO A 11 -33.57 8.18 8.25
CA PRO A 11 -34.76 9.01 8.05
C PRO A 11 -34.86 10.20 9.02
N THR A 12 -34.40 10.01 10.26
CA THR A 12 -34.34 11.06 11.30
C THR A 12 -33.39 12.19 10.90
N THR A 13 -32.16 11.86 10.51
CA THR A 13 -31.15 12.82 10.09
C THR A 13 -31.54 13.54 8.80
N ARG A 14 -32.17 12.84 7.85
CA ARG A 14 -32.73 13.47 6.62
C ARG A 14 -33.85 14.46 6.93
N LYS A 15 -34.75 14.13 7.87
CA LYS A 15 -35.79 15.07 8.33
C LYS A 15 -35.18 16.30 8.98
N MET A 16 -34.17 16.13 9.85
CA MET A 16 -33.43 17.25 10.43
C MET A 16 -32.80 18.14 9.36
N ALA A 17 -32.14 17.55 8.36
CA ALA A 17 -31.56 18.29 7.23
C ALA A 17 -32.62 19.09 6.46
N SER A 18 -33.78 18.50 6.20
CA SER A 18 -34.89 19.16 5.52
C SER A 18 -35.45 20.33 6.34
N ILE A 19 -35.54 20.19 7.66
CA ILE A 19 -35.98 21.29 8.53
C ILE A 19 -34.98 22.43 8.49
N LEU A 20 -33.68 22.14 8.58
CA LEU A 20 -32.63 23.15 8.50
C LEU A 20 -32.65 23.92 7.16
N ASP A 21 -32.97 23.24 6.06
CA ASP A 21 -33.11 23.84 4.72
C ASP A 21 -34.34 24.75 4.65
N VAL A 22 -35.51 24.23 5.02
CA VAL A 22 -36.79 24.96 4.92
C VAL A 22 -36.86 26.16 5.86
N THR A 23 -36.14 26.11 6.99
CA THR A 23 -36.07 27.21 7.95
C THR A 23 -34.99 28.25 7.64
N ASP A 24 -34.25 28.09 6.54
CA ASP A 24 -33.07 28.91 6.20
C ASP A 24 -32.10 29.04 7.39
N SER A 25 -31.84 27.89 8.04
CA SER A 25 -31.05 27.86 9.26
C SER A 25 -29.60 28.20 8.99
N ALA A 26 -29.01 29.08 9.80
CA ALA A 26 -27.57 29.36 9.78
C ALA A 26 -26.69 28.11 9.99
N TYR A 27 -27.24 27.02 10.53
CA TYR A 27 -26.54 25.74 10.72
C TYR A 27 -26.55 24.84 9.48
N TYR A 28 -27.42 25.13 8.50
CA TYR A 28 -27.55 24.30 7.31
C TYR A 28 -26.26 24.17 6.48
N PRO A 29 -25.49 25.25 6.25
CA PRO A 29 -24.20 25.14 5.56
C PRO A 29 -23.20 24.24 6.29
N ALA A 30 -23.15 24.31 7.62
CA ALA A 30 -22.27 23.47 8.44
C ALA A 30 -22.66 21.99 8.33
N PHE A 31 -23.96 21.69 8.39
CA PHE A 31 -24.48 20.33 8.19
C PHE A 31 -24.15 19.78 6.80
N ARG A 32 -24.36 20.57 5.73
CA ARG A 32 -24.00 20.18 4.35
C ARG A 32 -22.50 19.91 4.22
N SER A 33 -21.67 20.78 4.79
CA SER A 33 -20.21 20.62 4.78
C SER A 33 -19.79 19.31 5.47
N MET A 34 -20.35 19.04 6.66
CA MET A 34 -20.11 17.79 7.38
C MET A 34 -20.52 16.56 6.56
N PHE A 35 -21.72 16.56 5.97
CA PHE A 35 -22.18 15.45 5.13
C PHE A 35 -21.26 15.21 3.94
N ARG A 36 -20.88 16.29 3.22
CA ARG A 36 -19.96 16.21 2.08
C ARG A 36 -18.61 15.61 2.51
N ASN A 37 -18.08 16.03 3.66
CA ASN A 37 -16.82 15.51 4.17
C ASN A 37 -16.93 14.01 4.49
N VAL A 38 -18.03 13.56 5.11
CA VAL A 38 -18.25 12.13 5.38
C VAL A 38 -18.29 11.31 4.09
N VAL A 39 -18.99 11.79 3.05
CA VAL A 39 -19.05 11.13 1.75
C VAL A 39 -17.66 11.09 1.09
N ALA A 40 -16.94 12.21 1.07
CA ALA A 40 -15.60 12.29 0.48
C ALA A 40 -14.61 11.35 1.20
N SER A 41 -14.58 11.37 2.53
CA SER A 41 -13.72 10.48 3.32
C SER A 41 -14.10 9.01 3.16
N LEU A 42 -15.38 8.68 3.00
CA LEU A 42 -15.81 7.30 2.73
C LEU A 42 -15.31 6.82 1.36
N ASN A 43 -15.48 7.64 0.31
CA ASN A 43 -14.99 7.33 -1.02
C ASN A 43 -13.46 7.15 -1.03
N GLU A 44 -12.72 8.06 -0.36
CA GLU A 44 -11.28 7.95 -0.20
C GLU A 44 -10.89 6.63 0.47
N ALA A 45 -11.52 6.28 1.59
CA ALA A 45 -11.23 5.05 2.31
C ALA A 45 -11.52 3.79 1.48
N GLN A 46 -12.61 3.80 0.70
CA GLN A 46 -12.98 2.68 -0.16
C GLN A 46 -11.99 2.48 -1.32
N ASP A 47 -11.59 3.56 -2.01
CA ASP A 47 -10.58 3.51 -3.08
C ASP A 47 -9.23 3.00 -2.54
N ILE A 48 -8.74 3.57 -1.43
CA ILE A 48 -7.49 3.13 -0.80
C ILE A 48 -7.56 1.64 -0.42
N THR A 49 -8.67 1.22 0.19
CA THR A 49 -8.85 -0.18 0.61
C THR A 49 -8.89 -1.11 -0.59
N LEU A 50 -9.58 -0.73 -1.67
CA LEU A 50 -9.70 -1.53 -2.89
C LEU A 50 -8.32 -1.81 -3.51
N TYR A 51 -7.47 -0.78 -3.60
CA TYR A 51 -6.16 -0.89 -4.24
C TYR A 51 -5.06 -1.44 -3.32
N LEU A 52 -5.08 -1.16 -2.02
CA LEU A 52 -4.06 -1.67 -1.09
C LEU A 52 -4.32 -3.11 -0.62
N LYS A 53 -5.56 -3.60 -0.66
CA LYS A 53 -5.88 -4.97 -0.21
C LYS A 53 -5.15 -6.07 -1.02
N PRO A 54 -5.08 -6.02 -2.36
CA PRO A 54 -4.26 -6.95 -3.14
C PRO A 54 -2.77 -6.88 -2.76
N LEU A 55 -2.28 -5.67 -2.50
CA LEU A 55 -0.89 -5.44 -2.14
C LEU A 55 -0.55 -6.06 -0.77
N ALA A 56 -1.46 -5.99 0.19
CA ALA A 56 -1.30 -6.67 1.48
C ALA A 56 -1.08 -8.18 1.31
N SER A 57 -1.80 -8.83 0.38
CA SER A 57 -1.59 -10.26 0.08
C SER A 57 -0.18 -10.55 -0.46
N HIS A 58 0.39 -9.65 -1.26
CA HIS A 58 1.77 -9.79 -1.74
C HIS A 58 2.78 -9.68 -0.59
N PHE A 59 2.59 -8.74 0.33
CA PHE A 59 3.48 -8.59 1.49
C PHE A 59 3.37 -9.78 2.46
N ILE A 60 2.16 -10.27 2.74
CA ILE A 60 1.96 -11.46 3.57
C ILE A 60 2.64 -12.68 2.95
N SER A 61 2.50 -12.88 1.64
CA SER A 61 3.20 -13.95 0.91
C SER A 61 4.72 -13.80 1.01
N LEU A 62 5.23 -12.58 0.84
CA LEU A 62 6.66 -12.29 0.88
C LEU A 62 7.24 -12.56 2.28
N GLU A 63 6.56 -12.11 3.34
CA GLU A 63 6.96 -12.33 4.73
C GLU A 63 6.91 -13.79 5.15
N GLY A 64 5.97 -14.57 4.61
CA GLY A 64 5.84 -16.01 4.88
C GLY A 64 6.80 -16.88 4.08
N SER A 65 7.61 -16.31 3.18
CA SER A 65 8.52 -17.05 2.31
C SER A 65 9.96 -17.05 2.82
N ASP A 66 10.69 -18.12 2.51
CA ASP A 66 12.11 -18.17 2.78
C ASP A 66 12.85 -17.11 1.94
N PHE A 67 13.79 -16.40 2.57
CA PHE A 67 14.49 -15.27 1.95
C PHE A 67 15.18 -15.64 0.63
N GLN A 68 15.68 -16.87 0.51
CA GLN A 68 16.34 -17.37 -0.70
C GLN A 68 15.39 -17.50 -1.91
N ASP A 69 14.09 -17.59 -1.67
CA ASP A 69 13.04 -17.91 -2.65
C ASP A 69 12.14 -16.72 -2.99
N ILE A 70 12.43 -15.52 -2.47
CA ILE A 70 11.55 -14.36 -2.70
C ILE A 70 11.72 -13.70 -4.07
N VAL A 71 12.81 -13.98 -4.79
CA VAL A 71 13.12 -13.33 -6.08
C VAL A 71 11.97 -13.38 -7.11
N PRO A 72 11.29 -14.54 -7.31
CA PRO A 72 10.15 -14.63 -8.23
C PRO A 72 8.94 -13.76 -7.81
N GLN A 73 8.81 -13.43 -6.53
CA GLN A 73 7.70 -12.64 -5.98
C GLN A 73 7.90 -11.12 -6.14
N LEU A 74 9.15 -10.68 -6.35
CA LEU A 74 9.49 -9.25 -6.47
C LEU A 74 8.86 -8.60 -7.71
N ARG A 75 8.81 -9.31 -8.84
CA ARG A 75 8.19 -8.79 -10.07
C ARG A 75 6.67 -8.59 -9.92
N PRO A 76 5.88 -9.58 -9.46
CA PRO A 76 4.47 -9.39 -9.15
C PRO A 76 4.20 -8.26 -8.16
N LEU A 77 5.00 -8.15 -7.09
CA LEU A 77 4.88 -7.07 -6.12
C LEU A 77 5.08 -5.69 -6.79
N MET A 78 6.15 -5.53 -7.56
CA MET A 78 6.45 -4.29 -8.30
C MET A 78 5.33 -3.92 -9.29
N HIS A 79 4.77 -4.91 -9.98
CA HIS A 79 3.63 -4.72 -10.86
C HIS A 79 2.41 -4.19 -10.11
N ALA A 80 2.07 -4.80 -8.97
CA ALA A 80 0.96 -4.37 -8.13
C ALA A 80 1.15 -2.93 -7.63
N ILE A 81 2.36 -2.56 -7.20
CA ILE A 81 2.67 -1.17 -6.78
C ILE A 81 2.44 -0.18 -7.94
N CYS A 82 2.85 -0.53 -9.16
CA CYS A 82 2.62 0.31 -10.34
C CYS A 82 1.13 0.44 -10.68
N LEU A 83 0.34 -0.64 -10.53
CA LEU A 83 -1.10 -0.59 -10.71
C LEU A 83 -1.79 0.32 -9.68
N VAL A 84 -1.39 0.22 -8.41
CA VAL A 84 -1.88 1.11 -7.33
C VAL A 84 -1.58 2.56 -7.68
N TYR A 85 -0.35 2.86 -8.11
CA TYR A 85 0.04 4.22 -8.47
C TYR A 85 -0.78 4.76 -9.65
N ALA A 86 -1.03 3.93 -10.67
CA ALA A 86 -1.74 4.40 -11.85
C ALA A 86 -3.26 4.54 -11.67
N HIS A 87 -3.89 3.65 -10.88
CA HIS A 87 -5.36 3.51 -10.89
C HIS A 87 -6.04 3.98 -9.61
N SER A 88 -5.34 4.11 -8.48
CA SER A 88 -5.97 4.61 -7.25
C SER A 88 -6.20 6.11 -7.32
N ASN A 89 -7.43 6.57 -7.12
CA ASN A 89 -7.73 7.99 -7.14
C ASN A 89 -7.21 8.74 -5.90
N HIS A 90 -6.99 8.00 -4.80
CA HIS A 90 -6.63 8.57 -3.50
C HIS A 90 -5.26 8.12 -2.96
N TYR A 91 -4.62 7.13 -3.58
CA TYR A 91 -3.27 6.65 -3.24
C TYR A 91 -2.23 6.89 -4.35
N ASN A 92 -2.60 7.51 -5.47
CA ASN A 92 -1.70 7.81 -6.59
C ASN A 92 -0.75 9.01 -6.37
N SER A 93 -0.55 9.50 -5.15
CA SER A 93 0.43 10.58 -4.94
C SER A 93 1.85 10.02 -4.94
N ALA A 94 2.80 10.73 -5.57
CA ALA A 94 4.21 10.34 -5.55
C ALA A 94 4.76 10.16 -4.12
N ALA A 95 4.33 11.00 -3.16
CA ALA A 95 4.73 10.90 -1.76
C ALA A 95 4.32 9.56 -1.13
N ARG A 96 3.08 9.11 -1.33
CA ARG A 96 2.59 7.82 -0.81
C ARG A 96 3.34 6.64 -1.43
N ILE A 97 3.60 6.68 -2.74
CA ILE A 97 4.34 5.62 -3.44
C ILE A 97 5.81 5.56 -3.00
N ILE A 98 6.45 6.71 -2.75
CA ILE A 98 7.81 6.77 -2.20
C ILE A 98 7.86 6.08 -0.83
N ILE A 99 6.92 6.38 0.06
CA ILE A 99 6.84 5.75 1.39
C ILE A 99 6.64 4.24 1.24
N LEU A 100 5.69 3.81 0.41
CA LEU A 100 5.45 2.39 0.17
C LEU A 100 6.70 1.64 -0.33
N MET A 101 7.47 2.28 -1.21
CA MET A 101 8.73 1.70 -1.71
C MET A 101 9.82 1.70 -0.65
N GLN A 102 9.87 2.72 0.21
CA GLN A 102 10.78 2.75 1.35
C GLN A 102 10.46 1.62 2.33
N GLU A 103 9.19 1.41 2.67
CA GLU A 103 8.78 0.30 3.55
C GLU A 103 9.05 -1.08 2.91
N THR A 104 8.87 -1.20 1.59
CA THR A 104 9.28 -2.41 0.85
C THR A 104 10.79 -2.67 0.97
N CYS A 105 11.61 -1.61 0.86
CA CYS A 105 13.06 -1.74 1.06
C CYS A 105 13.42 -2.10 2.50
N ASN A 106 12.74 -1.52 3.49
CA ASN A 106 12.95 -1.81 4.91
C ASN A 106 12.65 -3.27 5.20
N LEU A 107 11.52 -3.79 4.72
CA LEU A 107 11.15 -5.20 4.86
C LEU A 107 12.22 -6.13 4.27
N LEU A 108 12.66 -5.88 3.04
CA LEU A 108 13.71 -6.70 2.40
C LEU A 108 15.04 -6.63 3.15
N ALA A 109 15.40 -5.45 3.68
CA ALA A 109 16.59 -5.29 4.50
C ALA A 109 16.49 -6.09 5.81
N ASP A 110 15.33 -6.09 6.46
CA ASP A 110 15.09 -6.86 7.68
C ASP A 110 15.11 -8.37 7.43
N MET A 111 14.51 -8.84 6.33
CA MET A 111 14.62 -10.25 5.93
C MET A 111 16.08 -10.65 5.67
N GLY A 112 16.85 -9.80 4.98
CA GLY A 112 18.27 -10.04 4.72
C GLY A 112 19.12 -10.04 6.00
N ARG A 113 18.85 -9.13 6.95
CA ARG A 113 19.51 -9.11 8.26
C ARG A 113 19.24 -10.36 9.07
N LYS A 114 18.00 -10.84 9.09
CA LYS A 114 17.60 -12.09 9.75
C LYS A 114 18.29 -13.29 9.10
N TYR A 115 18.39 -13.31 7.77
CA TYR A 115 19.04 -14.39 7.04
C TYR A 115 20.56 -14.43 7.25
N LEU A 116 21.20 -13.25 7.38
CA LEU A 116 22.64 -13.09 7.63
C LEU A 116 22.98 -12.85 9.10
N GLU A 117 22.17 -13.34 10.04
CA GLU A 117 22.32 -13.02 11.46
C GLU A 117 23.77 -13.25 11.94
N PRO A 118 24.46 -12.23 12.48
CA PRO A 118 25.90 -12.32 12.78
C PRO A 118 26.27 -13.46 13.73
N SER A 119 25.43 -13.71 14.74
CA SER A 119 25.66 -14.79 15.71
C SER A 119 25.64 -16.16 15.08
N SER A 120 24.84 -16.39 14.03
CA SER A 120 24.75 -17.69 13.35
C SER A 120 25.74 -17.80 12.18
N ILE A 121 25.97 -16.72 11.43
CA ILE A 121 26.82 -16.77 10.23
C ILE A 121 28.31 -17.03 10.54
N PHE A 122 28.80 -16.60 11.70
CA PHE A 122 30.19 -16.89 12.12
C PHE A 122 30.37 -18.28 12.75
N GLN A 123 29.27 -19.03 12.96
CA GLN A 123 29.29 -20.37 13.52
C GLN A 123 29.21 -21.47 12.47
N VAL A 124 28.86 -21.13 11.22
CA VAL A 124 28.78 -22.07 10.10
C VAL A 124 30.11 -22.18 9.36
N GLU A 125 30.22 -23.15 8.46
CA GLU A 125 31.39 -23.30 7.59
C GLU A 125 31.52 -22.10 6.63
N VAL A 126 32.76 -21.81 6.22
CA VAL A 126 33.07 -20.64 5.38
C VAL A 126 32.33 -20.72 4.05
N GLU A 127 32.24 -21.91 3.46
CA GLU A 127 31.47 -22.17 2.24
C GLU A 127 29.99 -21.81 2.42
N GLU A 128 29.36 -22.23 3.52
CA GLU A 128 27.96 -21.93 3.80
C GLU A 128 27.72 -20.43 4.04
N ALA A 129 28.61 -19.77 4.79
CA ALA A 129 28.55 -18.34 5.00
C ALA A 129 28.68 -17.55 3.69
N PHE A 130 29.60 -17.98 2.81
CA PHE A 130 29.78 -17.39 1.50
C PHE A 130 28.52 -17.53 0.63
N ASP A 131 27.93 -18.72 0.59
CA ASP A 131 26.70 -18.98 -0.16
C ASP A 131 25.53 -18.10 0.33
N LYS A 132 25.36 -17.96 1.65
CA LYS A 132 24.34 -17.07 2.23
C LYS A 132 24.52 -15.61 1.81
N VAL A 133 25.75 -15.11 1.80
CA VAL A 133 26.08 -13.75 1.32
C VAL A 133 25.76 -13.61 -0.17
N MET A 134 26.12 -14.60 -0.99
CA MET A 134 25.84 -14.60 -2.42
C MET A 134 24.34 -14.65 -2.73
N ILE A 135 23.56 -15.43 -1.99
CA ILE A 135 22.09 -15.45 -2.08
C ILE A 135 21.51 -14.08 -1.74
N THR A 136 22.00 -13.46 -0.66
CA THR A 136 21.56 -12.12 -0.26
C THR A 136 21.83 -11.08 -1.33
N LEU A 137 23.02 -11.12 -1.92
CA LEU A 137 23.39 -10.25 -3.04
C LEU A 137 22.46 -10.48 -4.24
N ARG A 138 22.17 -11.75 -4.59
CA ARG A 138 21.25 -12.12 -5.67
C ARG A 138 19.85 -11.55 -5.44
N VAL A 139 19.32 -11.66 -4.23
CA VAL A 139 17.99 -11.14 -3.87
C VAL A 139 17.92 -9.62 -4.07
N PHE A 140 18.88 -8.88 -3.51
CA PHE A 140 18.90 -7.41 -3.66
C PHE A 140 19.14 -6.96 -5.11
N GLN A 141 19.97 -7.69 -5.88
CA GLN A 141 20.13 -7.43 -7.30
C GLN A 141 18.84 -7.73 -8.09
N GLY A 142 18.11 -8.78 -7.73
CA GLY A 142 16.80 -9.12 -8.29
C GLY A 142 15.76 -8.01 -8.02
N PHE A 143 15.71 -7.50 -6.80
CA PHE A 143 14.87 -6.36 -6.44
C PHE A 143 15.22 -5.11 -7.23
N ARG A 144 16.51 -4.73 -7.27
CA ARG A 144 16.98 -3.54 -7.98
C ARG A 144 16.69 -3.62 -9.48
N SER A 145 16.84 -4.80 -10.07
CA SER A 145 16.56 -5.02 -11.50
C SER A 145 15.06 -4.91 -11.78
N SER A 146 14.23 -5.53 -10.94
CA SER A 146 12.77 -5.41 -11.02
C SER A 146 12.33 -3.95 -10.88
N PHE A 147 12.85 -3.22 -9.89
CA PHE A 147 12.57 -1.80 -9.72
C PHE A 147 12.86 -0.98 -10.98
N ARG A 148 14.04 -1.15 -11.58
CA ARG A 148 14.44 -0.42 -12.79
C ARG A 148 13.56 -0.76 -13.99
N GLU A 149 13.22 -2.03 -14.15
CA GLU A 149 12.33 -2.50 -15.20
C GLU A 149 10.93 -1.89 -15.10
N PHE A 150 10.33 -1.90 -13.91
CA PHE A 150 8.99 -1.34 -13.72
C PHE A 150 9.00 0.19 -13.77
N LYS A 151 10.07 0.84 -13.29
CA LYS A 151 10.25 2.29 -13.42
C LYS A 151 10.30 2.73 -14.89
N SER A 152 10.96 1.99 -15.77
CA SER A 152 10.99 2.34 -17.21
C SER A 152 9.65 2.09 -17.90
N LYS A 153 8.89 1.08 -17.46
CA LYS A 153 7.55 0.78 -17.97
C LYS A 153 6.46 1.67 -17.39
N LEU A 154 6.73 2.38 -16.30
CA LEU A 154 5.77 3.17 -15.55
C LEU A 154 4.87 4.07 -16.41
N PRO A 155 5.36 4.78 -17.45
CA PRO A 155 4.49 5.60 -18.32
C PRO A 155 3.35 4.81 -18.98
N HIS A 156 3.54 3.53 -19.29
CA HIS A 156 2.51 2.70 -19.92
C HIS A 156 1.35 2.37 -18.98
N TYR A 157 1.56 2.43 -17.66
CA TYR A 157 0.49 2.20 -16.69
C TYR A 157 -0.49 3.38 -16.65
N PHE A 158 -0.05 4.58 -17.02
CA PHE A 158 -0.87 5.80 -17.03
C PHE A 158 -1.56 6.08 -18.38
N GLN A 159 -1.39 5.19 -19.37
CA GLN A 159 -1.98 5.31 -20.71
C GLN A 159 -3.32 4.55 -20.85
N GLY A 160 -3.89 4.09 -19.74
CA GLY A 160 -5.19 3.39 -19.69
C GLY A 160 -6.39 4.31 -19.78
#